data_AF-A0A150QQR0-F1
#
_entry.id   AF-A0A150QQR0-F1
#
_cell.length_a   1.000
_cell.length_b   1.000
_cell.length_c   1.000
_cell.angle_alpha   90.00
_cell.angle_beta   90.00
_cell.angle_gamma   90.00
#
_symmetry.space_group_name_H-M   'P 1'
#
loop_
_entity.id
_entity.type
_entity.pdbx_description
1 polymer ?
#
loop_
_entity_poly.entity_id
_entity_poly.type
_entity_poly.pdbx_seq_one_letter_code
_entity_poly.pdbx_strand_id
1 'polypeptide(L)'
;MSSPRWGWFVVAPMLLGAALCLVTRSRSPDGRPLPSARQEAPRGEAPREGASRRAPEEPPALAGSAEPAEAVGGLPLVGPSPDDRHDGPAHPHPTTPRHLEIQHENGLVALLNDAMSARNGARMRELLNEVRRTHPGDANGLQDGYGIIADCLEAPGEASRAAAEGYHARRRASTVRRFVRTICLEGG
;
A
#
# COMPACT_ATOMS: atom_id res chain seq x y z
N MET A 1 60.73 -2.00 50.46
CA MET A 1 59.45 -2.15 51.20
C MET A 1 58.47 -2.82 50.27
N SER A 2 57.89 -3.91 50.77
CA SER A 2 57.25 -5.00 50.01
C SER A 2 55.78 -4.73 49.65
N SER A 3 55.34 -5.34 48.55
CA SER A 3 53.96 -5.40 48.00
C SER A 3 52.94 -6.09 48.94
N PRO A 4 51.61 -6.00 48.68
CA PRO A 4 50.93 -6.88 47.69
C PRO A 4 49.81 -6.15 46.89
N ARG A 5 49.52 -6.36 45.59
CA ARG A 5 49.09 -7.55 44.82
C ARG A 5 47.93 -8.32 45.46
N TRP A 6 46.69 -7.92 45.16
CA TRP A 6 45.51 -8.77 45.37
C TRP A 6 44.89 -9.12 44.02
N GLY A 7 45.09 -10.36 43.62
CA GLY A 7 44.33 -11.02 42.55
C GLY A 7 43.67 -12.26 43.13
N TRP A 8 42.38 -12.42 42.84
CA TRP A 8 41.64 -13.68 42.81
C TRP A 8 40.61 -13.50 41.68
N PHE A 9 40.80 -14.14 40.51
CA PHE A 9 40.30 -15.47 40.13
C PHE A 9 38.75 -15.54 40.22
N VAL A 10 38.00 -15.49 39.11
CA VAL A 10 37.76 -16.53 38.08
C VAL A 10 36.50 -17.37 38.38
N VAL A 11 35.58 -17.32 37.41
CA VAL A 11 34.61 -18.38 36.99
C VAL A 11 33.34 -18.59 37.82
N ALA A 12 32.22 -18.20 37.19
CA ALA A 12 31.04 -19.08 37.06
C ALA A 12 30.13 -18.64 35.88
N PRO A 13 30.37 -19.11 34.63
CA PRO A 13 29.37 -19.13 33.58
C PRO A 13 28.80 -20.54 33.47
N MET A 14 27.67 -20.83 34.12
CA MET A 14 26.93 -22.09 33.89
C MET A 14 25.48 -21.95 34.38
N LEU A 15 24.62 -21.35 33.56
CA LEU A 15 23.21 -21.74 33.45
C LEU A 15 22.87 -21.84 31.97
N LEU A 16 23.42 -22.90 31.42
CA LEU A 16 23.09 -23.54 30.16
C LEU A 16 21.64 -24.08 30.24
N GLY A 17 20.84 -23.78 29.22
CA GLY A 17 20.14 -24.83 28.49
C GLY A 17 19.07 -25.66 29.22
N ALA A 18 17.92 -25.05 29.54
CA ALA A 18 16.69 -25.80 29.82
C ALA A 18 15.40 -25.17 29.25
N ALA A 19 15.48 -24.13 28.41
CA ALA A 19 14.29 -23.48 27.83
C ALA A 19 14.11 -23.71 26.32
N LEU A 20 15.01 -24.45 25.65
CA LEU A 20 14.98 -24.66 24.20
C LEU A 20 14.41 -26.02 23.73
N CYS A 21 13.85 -26.84 24.61
CA CYS A 21 13.33 -28.18 24.25
C CYS A 21 11.79 -28.33 24.25
N LEU A 22 11.01 -27.25 24.41
CA LEU A 22 9.54 -27.34 24.45
C LEU A 22 8.78 -26.57 23.36
N VAL A 23 9.46 -25.93 22.39
CA VAL A 23 8.80 -25.21 21.27
C VAL A 23 9.13 -25.84 19.90
N THR A 24 9.24 -27.16 19.83
CA THR A 24 9.43 -27.88 18.55
C THR A 24 8.42 -29.00 18.33
N ARG A 25 7.31 -29.06 19.09
CA ARG A 25 6.37 -30.21 19.04
C ARG A 25 4.89 -29.89 18.80
N SER A 26 4.56 -28.92 17.94
CA SER A 26 3.19 -28.83 17.39
C SER A 26 3.20 -28.69 15.87
N ARG A 27 3.71 -29.72 15.20
CA ARG A 27 3.48 -29.97 13.78
C ARG A 27 2.32 -30.98 13.70
N SER A 28 1.09 -30.50 13.60
CA SER A 28 -0.06 -31.34 13.22
C SER A 28 -0.25 -31.27 11.70
N PRO A 29 -0.38 -32.42 11.02
CA PRO A 29 -0.64 -32.49 9.59
C PRO A 29 -2.15 -32.45 9.28
N ASP A 30 -2.42 -32.03 8.04
CA ASP A 30 -3.59 -32.30 7.21
C ASP A 30 -4.98 -31.83 7.63
N GLY A 31 -5.42 -30.79 6.91
CA GLY A 31 -6.81 -30.39 6.77
C GLY A 31 -7.00 -29.57 5.50
N ARG A 32 -6.73 -30.16 4.33
CA ARG A 32 -7.11 -29.60 3.02
C ARG A 32 -8.64 -29.75 2.84
N PRO A 33 -9.42 -28.67 2.69
CA PRO A 33 -10.72 -28.75 2.05
C PRO A 33 -10.51 -28.78 0.53
N LEU A 34 -11.06 -29.80 -0.12
CA LEU A 34 -11.12 -29.94 -1.57
C LEU A 34 -11.87 -28.76 -2.22
N PRO A 35 -11.52 -28.40 -3.48
CA PRO A 35 -12.22 -27.38 -4.25
C PRO A 35 -13.62 -27.87 -4.62
N SER A 36 -14.64 -27.10 -4.24
CA SER A 36 -16.02 -27.34 -4.66
C SER A 36 -16.18 -26.89 -6.11
N ALA A 37 -16.29 -27.87 -7.00
CA ALA A 37 -16.74 -27.72 -8.36
C ALA A 37 -18.18 -27.19 -8.35
N ARG A 38 -18.39 -25.96 -8.82
CA ARG A 38 -19.73 -25.45 -9.16
C ARG A 38 -19.79 -25.10 -10.64
N GLN A 39 -20.13 -26.14 -11.39
CA GLN A 39 -20.96 -26.17 -12.60
C GLN A 39 -21.03 -24.89 -13.43
N GLU A 40 -20.30 -24.91 -14.55
CA GLU A 40 -20.66 -24.22 -15.78
C GLU A 40 -22.00 -24.78 -16.31
N ALA A 41 -22.95 -23.89 -16.58
CA ALA A 41 -24.12 -24.20 -17.40
C ALA A 41 -23.89 -23.59 -18.79
N PRO A 42 -23.89 -24.38 -19.87
CA PRO A 42 -23.74 -23.87 -21.23
C PRO A 42 -25.10 -23.33 -21.69
N ARG A 43 -25.16 -22.03 -22.02
CA ARG A 43 -26.33 -21.44 -22.68
C ARG A 43 -25.99 -21.02 -24.10
N GLY A 44 -26.26 -21.96 -25.01
CA GLY A 44 -26.95 -21.76 -26.29
C GLY A 44 -26.50 -20.62 -27.18
N GLU A 45 -25.71 -20.96 -28.19
CA GLU A 45 -25.70 -20.28 -29.49
C GLU A 45 -27.09 -20.27 -30.12
N ALA A 46 -27.48 -19.10 -30.63
CA ALA A 46 -28.49 -18.98 -31.68
C ALA A 46 -27.93 -18.05 -32.77
N PRO A 47 -27.75 -18.52 -34.01
CA PRO A 47 -27.28 -17.70 -35.12
C PRO A 47 -28.44 -16.94 -35.75
N ARG A 48 -28.26 -15.64 -36.03
CA ARG A 48 -29.04 -14.93 -37.03
C ARG A 48 -28.15 -14.09 -37.94
N GLU A 49 -27.90 -14.69 -39.08
CA GLU A 49 -27.50 -14.12 -40.36
C GLU A 49 -28.63 -13.21 -40.90
N GLY A 50 -28.28 -12.13 -41.63
CA GLY A 50 -29.27 -11.36 -42.38
C GLY A 50 -28.94 -9.89 -42.66
N ALA A 51 -28.07 -9.67 -43.65
CA ALA A 51 -27.89 -8.51 -44.53
C ALA A 51 -28.80 -7.27 -44.41
N SER A 52 -28.22 -6.06 -44.58
CA SER A 52 -28.63 -5.16 -45.68
C SER A 52 -27.67 -3.98 -45.90
N ARG A 53 -27.47 -3.66 -47.18
CA ARG A 53 -26.59 -2.64 -47.77
C ARG A 53 -27.13 -1.21 -47.59
N ARG A 54 -26.22 -0.23 -47.42
CA ARG A 54 -25.92 0.88 -48.37
C ARG A 54 -25.20 2.06 -47.68
N ALA A 55 -24.02 2.41 -48.20
CA ALA A 55 -23.52 3.80 -48.29
C ALA A 55 -24.24 4.50 -49.48
N PRO A 56 -24.19 5.83 -49.71
CA PRO A 56 -23.21 6.88 -49.33
C PRO A 56 -23.89 8.07 -48.60
N GLU A 57 -23.22 9.12 -48.09
CA GLU A 57 -22.60 10.24 -48.82
C GLU A 57 -22.13 11.25 -47.76
N GLU A 58 -20.90 11.78 -47.89
CA GLU A 58 -20.37 12.89 -47.08
C GLU A 58 -20.56 14.19 -47.87
N PRO A 59 -20.77 15.36 -47.22
CA PRO A 59 -19.69 16.35 -47.17
C PRO A 59 -19.63 17.18 -45.85
N PRO A 60 -18.54 17.97 -45.64
CA PRO A 60 -17.97 18.21 -44.32
C PRO A 60 -18.35 19.56 -43.69
N ALA A 61 -18.34 19.64 -42.35
CA ALA A 61 -18.22 20.91 -41.63
C ALA A 61 -17.68 20.74 -40.19
N LEU A 62 -16.40 21.11 -40.03
CA LEU A 62 -15.76 21.76 -38.88
C LEU A 62 -16.51 21.79 -37.53
N ALA A 63 -15.99 21.06 -36.53
CA ALA A 63 -15.54 21.56 -35.21
C ALA A 63 -15.40 20.39 -34.22
N GLY A 64 -14.34 20.44 -33.41
CA GLY A 64 -13.80 19.34 -32.63
C GLY A 64 -14.81 18.56 -31.78
N SER A 65 -14.59 17.25 -31.70
CA SER A 65 -15.25 16.37 -30.74
C SER A 65 -14.23 15.37 -30.24
N ALA A 66 -14.11 15.34 -28.91
CA ALA A 66 -13.19 14.52 -28.16
C ALA A 66 -13.42 13.03 -28.46
N GLU A 67 -12.33 12.33 -28.73
CA GLU A 67 -12.28 10.87 -28.75
C GLU A 67 -12.76 10.31 -27.38
N PRO A 68 -13.78 9.44 -27.34
CA PRO A 68 -14.07 8.69 -26.14
C PRO A 68 -13.11 7.49 -26.07
N ALA A 69 -12.32 7.43 -24.99
CA ALA A 69 -11.47 6.30 -24.66
C ALA A 69 -12.28 5.00 -24.63
N GLU A 70 -11.78 3.98 -25.33
CA GLU A 70 -12.30 2.61 -25.29
C GLU A 70 -12.44 2.12 -23.84
N ALA A 71 -13.66 1.74 -23.48
CA ALA A 71 -13.96 1.15 -22.18
C ALA A 71 -13.31 -0.23 -22.06
N VAL A 72 -12.25 -0.32 -21.25
CA VAL A 72 -11.72 -1.59 -20.78
C VAL A 72 -12.78 -2.28 -19.91
N GLY A 73 -13.40 -3.34 -20.44
CA GLY A 73 -14.08 -4.34 -19.61
C GLY A 73 -15.60 -4.49 -19.74
N GLY A 74 -16.24 -4.05 -20.83
CA GLY A 74 -17.56 -4.55 -21.25
C GLY A 74 -18.75 -4.37 -20.30
N LEU A 75 -18.57 -3.66 -19.19
CA LEU A 75 -19.67 -3.21 -18.35
C LEU A 75 -20.25 -1.95 -19.00
N PRO A 76 -21.58 -1.88 -19.23
CA PRO A 76 -22.18 -0.64 -19.70
C PRO A 76 -21.89 0.45 -18.67
N LEU A 77 -21.11 1.44 -19.08
CA LEU A 77 -20.95 2.68 -18.33
C LEU A 77 -22.33 3.35 -18.36
N VAL A 78 -23.13 3.13 -17.32
CA VAL A 78 -24.34 3.92 -17.10
C VAL A 78 -23.82 5.34 -16.87
N GLY A 79 -23.86 6.15 -17.93
CA GLY A 79 -23.61 7.58 -17.83
C GLY A 79 -24.58 8.21 -16.83
N PRO A 80 -24.23 9.37 -16.25
CA PRO A 80 -25.13 10.07 -15.33
C PRO A 80 -26.52 10.15 -15.97
N SER A 81 -27.56 9.79 -15.20
CA SER A 81 -28.93 9.91 -15.66
C SER A 81 -29.17 11.36 -16.09
N PRO A 82 -29.98 11.65 -17.13
CA PRO A 82 -30.42 13.02 -17.39
C PRO A 82 -31.11 13.67 -16.18
N ASP A 83 -31.57 12.86 -15.21
CA ASP A 83 -32.11 13.30 -13.90
C ASP A 83 -31.02 13.54 -12.84
N ASP A 84 -29.76 13.14 -13.07
CA ASP A 84 -28.61 13.43 -12.17
C ASP A 84 -28.01 14.82 -12.43
N ARG A 85 -28.62 15.62 -13.32
CA ARG A 85 -28.25 17.03 -13.49
C ARG A 85 -28.42 17.75 -12.15
N HIS A 86 -27.31 18.00 -11.50
CA HIS A 86 -27.23 18.89 -10.36
C HIS A 86 -27.44 20.33 -10.86
N ASP A 87 -28.68 20.66 -11.24
CA ASP A 87 -29.10 21.99 -11.71
C ASP A 87 -29.29 22.99 -10.54
N GLY A 88 -28.89 22.61 -9.33
CA GLY A 88 -28.85 23.49 -8.16
C GLY A 88 -27.55 24.31 -8.09
N PRO A 89 -27.56 25.49 -7.45
CA PRO A 89 -26.32 26.20 -7.17
C PRO A 89 -25.37 25.25 -6.43
N ALA A 90 -24.19 25.01 -7.00
CA ALA A 90 -23.12 24.33 -6.28
C ALA A 90 -22.75 25.23 -5.10
N HIS A 91 -23.31 24.96 -3.92
CA HIS A 91 -22.94 25.65 -2.70
C HIS A 91 -21.60 25.08 -2.26
N PRO A 92 -20.47 25.80 -2.40
CA PRO A 92 -19.19 25.29 -1.94
C PRO A 92 -19.27 25.09 -0.42
N HIS A 93 -18.84 23.92 0.06
CA HIS A 93 -18.64 23.74 1.49
C HIS A 93 -17.62 24.79 1.98
N PRO A 94 -17.86 25.44 3.13
CA PRO A 94 -16.96 26.46 3.63
C PRO A 94 -15.57 25.87 3.90
N THR A 95 -14.52 26.52 3.41
CA THR A 95 -13.14 26.20 3.78
C THR A 95 -12.90 26.61 5.23
N THR A 96 -12.63 25.63 6.09
CA THR A 96 -12.32 25.85 7.50
C THR A 96 -10.80 25.77 7.70
N PRO A 97 -10.26 26.29 8.81
CA PRO A 97 -8.86 26.07 9.17
C PRO A 97 -8.48 24.58 9.17
N ARG A 98 -9.39 23.71 9.60
CA ARG A 98 -9.20 22.26 9.58
C ARG A 98 -9.06 21.70 8.16
N HIS A 99 -9.79 22.25 7.18
CA HIS A 99 -9.62 21.87 5.77
C HIS A 99 -8.22 22.21 5.27
N LEU A 100 -7.66 23.36 5.66
CA LEU A 100 -6.31 23.78 5.27
C LEU A 100 -5.23 22.89 5.89
N GLU A 101 -5.40 22.52 7.17
CA GLU A 101 -4.50 21.56 7.83
C GLU A 101 -4.48 20.20 7.13
N ILE A 102 -5.66 19.64 6.84
CA ILE A 102 -5.79 18.36 6.14
C ILE A 102 -5.21 18.44 4.72
N GLN A 103 -5.45 19.54 4.01
CA GLN A 103 -4.90 19.75 2.67
C GLN A 103 -3.37 19.80 2.70
N HIS A 104 -2.79 20.47 3.70
CA HIS A 104 -1.35 20.52 3.90
C HIS A 104 -0.77 19.13 4.22
N GLU A 105 -1.38 18.39 5.16
CA GLU A 105 -0.97 17.01 5.48
C GLU A 105 -1.03 16.10 4.25
N ASN A 106 -2.13 16.14 3.50
CA ASN A 106 -2.31 15.35 2.28
C ASN A 106 -1.26 15.71 1.21
N GLY A 107 -0.87 16.98 1.09
CA GLY A 107 0.21 17.42 0.21
C GLY A 107 1.55 16.79 0.57
N LEU A 108 1.91 16.76 1.86
CA LEU A 108 3.14 16.12 2.33
C LEU A 108 3.12 14.59 2.11
N VAL A 109 1.97 13.95 2.35
CA VAL A 109 1.79 12.51 2.09
C VAL A 109 1.91 12.19 0.60
N ALA A 110 1.39 13.04 -0.29
CA ALA A 110 1.57 12.88 -1.73
C ALA A 110 3.06 12.91 -2.11
N LEU A 111 3.80 13.90 -1.60
CA LEU A 111 5.26 14.00 -1.83
C LEU A 111 6.03 12.79 -1.28
N LEU A 112 5.59 12.21 -0.15
CA LEU A 112 6.16 10.96 0.37
C LEU A 112 5.92 9.77 -0.57
N ASN A 113 4.73 9.66 -1.15
CA ASN A 113 4.43 8.63 -2.14
C ASN A 113 5.24 8.79 -3.43
N ASP A 114 5.45 10.03 -3.87
CA ASP A 114 6.28 10.32 -5.04
C ASP A 114 7.75 9.94 -4.78
N ALA A 115 8.31 10.34 -3.63
CA ALA A 115 9.66 9.99 -3.23
C ALA A 115 9.85 8.46 -3.08
N MET A 116 8.86 7.77 -2.51
CA MET A 116 8.83 6.31 -2.42
C MET A 116 8.82 5.66 -3.80
N SER A 117 8.00 6.16 -4.72
CA SER A 117 7.91 5.66 -6.10
C SER A 117 9.22 5.86 -6.87
N ALA A 118 9.91 6.98 -6.62
CA ALA A 118 11.24 7.28 -7.14
C ALA A 118 12.38 6.54 -6.39
N ARG A 119 12.06 5.70 -5.39
CA ARG A 119 13.01 5.02 -4.49
C ARG A 119 14.04 5.96 -3.84
N ASN A 120 13.64 7.20 -3.54
CA ASN A 120 14.50 8.21 -2.92
C ASN A 120 14.28 8.27 -1.40
N GLY A 121 14.95 7.37 -0.67
CA GLY A 121 14.83 7.30 0.79
C GLY A 121 15.25 8.59 1.51
N ALA A 122 16.33 9.23 1.07
CA ALA A 122 16.80 10.49 1.66
C ALA A 122 15.73 11.59 1.59
N ARG A 123 15.07 11.74 0.44
CA ARG A 123 13.95 12.68 0.29
C ARG A 123 12.76 12.30 1.15
N MET A 124 12.44 11.01 1.29
CA MET A 124 11.40 10.56 2.21
C MET A 124 11.69 10.97 3.65
N ARG A 125 12.96 10.91 4.08
CA ARG A 125 13.39 11.29 5.43
C ARG A 125 13.19 12.76 5.72
N GLU A 126 13.56 13.62 4.77
CA GLU A 126 13.31 15.06 4.84
C GLU A 126 11.82 15.36 5.00
N LEU A 127 10.99 14.76 4.15
CA LEU A 127 9.53 14.95 4.17
C LEU A 127 8.90 14.39 5.45
N LEU A 128 9.37 13.26 5.97
CA LEU A 128 8.88 12.70 7.23
C LEU A 128 9.18 13.59 8.43
N ASN A 129 10.35 14.23 8.46
CA ASN A 129 10.68 15.19 9.51
C ASN A 129 9.74 16.39 9.46
N GLU A 130 9.37 16.84 8.27
CA GLU A 130 8.38 17.91 8.09
C GLU A 130 6.98 17.51 8.55
N VAL A 131 6.53 16.30 8.20
CA VAL A 131 5.24 15.75 8.66
C VAL A 131 5.22 15.64 10.18
N ARG A 132 6.26 15.06 10.81
CA ARG A 132 6.33 14.92 12.27
C ARG A 132 6.33 16.26 13.00
N ARG A 133 6.95 17.28 12.40
CA ARG A 133 7.03 18.64 12.95
C ARG A 133 5.69 19.38 12.88
N THR A 134 4.95 19.21 11.78
CA THR A 134 3.70 19.95 11.52
C THR A 134 2.45 19.19 11.95
N HIS A 135 2.52 17.86 12.00
CA HIS A 135 1.44 16.92 12.31
C HIS A 135 1.96 15.79 13.20
N PRO A 136 2.17 16.02 14.52
CA PRO A 136 2.84 15.06 15.40
C PRO A 136 2.05 13.77 15.72
N GLY A 137 0.80 13.64 15.23
CA GLY A 137 -0.03 12.47 15.45
C GLY A 137 0.20 11.37 14.41
N ASP A 138 0.38 10.12 14.86
CA ASP A 138 0.49 8.96 13.96
C ASP A 138 -0.47 7.83 14.35
N ALA A 139 -1.76 8.14 14.43
CA ALA A 139 -2.78 7.18 14.87
C ALA A 139 -2.80 5.89 14.03
N ASN A 140 -2.48 5.99 12.73
CA ASN A 140 -2.53 4.87 11.79
C ASN A 140 -1.16 4.22 11.51
N GLY A 141 -0.09 4.66 12.19
CA GLY A 141 1.28 4.17 11.95
C GLY A 141 1.83 4.55 10.58
N LEU A 142 1.24 5.55 9.93
CA LEU A 142 1.55 5.99 8.57
C LEU A 142 2.98 6.57 8.51
N GLN A 143 3.34 7.39 9.51
CA GLN A 143 4.66 8.00 9.60
C GLN A 143 5.74 6.95 9.92
N ASP A 144 5.45 6.03 10.85
CA ASP A 144 6.32 4.88 11.15
C ASP A 144 6.60 4.05 9.89
N GLY A 145 5.55 3.75 9.10
CA GLY A 145 5.64 2.91 7.91
C GLY A 145 6.52 3.52 6.83
N TYR A 146 6.37 4.81 6.54
CA TYR A 146 7.26 5.51 5.60
C TYR A 146 8.70 5.59 6.11
N GLY A 147 8.91 5.74 7.43
CA GLY A 147 10.25 5.76 8.01
C GLY A 147 11.01 4.47 7.75
N ILE A 148 10.34 3.33 7.93
CA ILE A 148 10.89 2.01 7.63
C ILE A 148 11.23 1.86 6.16
N ILE A 149 10.36 2.33 5.27
CA ILE A 149 10.63 2.28 3.82
C ILE A 149 11.86 3.12 3.49
N ALA A 150 12.02 4.31 4.06
CA ALA A 150 13.20 5.13 3.88
C ALA A 150 14.48 4.41 4.36
N ASP A 151 14.44 3.75 5.53
CA ASP A 151 15.56 2.94 6.04
C ASP A 151 15.94 1.80 5.08
N CYS A 152 14.95 1.07 4.55
CA CYS A 152 15.20 0.00 3.58
C CYS A 152 15.85 0.51 2.29
N LEU A 153 15.48 1.72 1.84
CA LEU A 153 16.00 2.31 0.61
C LEU A 153 17.40 2.91 0.78
N GLU A 154 17.69 3.56 1.90
CA GLU A 154 19.00 4.18 2.16
C GLU A 154 20.06 3.18 2.65
N ALA A 155 19.66 2.25 3.51
CA ALA A 155 20.55 1.31 4.17
C ALA A 155 19.92 -0.10 4.17
N PRO A 156 19.87 -0.78 3.02
CA PRO A 156 19.36 -2.14 2.95
C PRO A 156 20.23 -3.08 3.79
N GLY A 157 19.58 -3.99 4.53
CA GLY A 157 20.26 -4.99 5.35
C GLY A 157 19.35 -5.63 6.38
N GLU A 158 19.92 -6.55 7.16
CA GLU A 158 19.19 -7.33 8.17
C GLU A 158 18.43 -6.46 9.19
N ALA A 159 19.04 -5.35 9.63
CA ALA A 159 18.40 -4.43 10.57
C ALA A 159 17.12 -3.81 9.99
N SER A 160 17.19 -3.26 8.78
CA SER A 160 16.06 -2.65 8.07
C SER A 160 14.97 -3.68 7.74
N ARG A 161 15.38 -4.91 7.37
CA ARG A 161 14.46 -6.03 7.15
C ARG A 161 13.72 -6.44 8.42
N ALA A 162 14.44 -6.61 9.53
CA ALA A 162 13.83 -6.97 10.82
C ALA A 162 12.85 -5.89 11.31
N ALA A 163 13.17 -4.61 11.12
CA ALA A 163 12.25 -3.51 11.42
C ALA A 163 10.97 -3.60 10.57
N ALA A 164 11.11 -3.85 9.26
CA ALA A 164 9.99 -4.03 8.35
C ALA A 164 9.09 -5.23 8.72
N GLU A 165 9.68 -6.36 9.10
CA GLU A 165 8.92 -7.54 9.57
C GLU A 165 8.12 -7.21 10.83
N GLY A 166 8.75 -6.54 11.81
CA GLY A 166 8.10 -6.13 13.04
C GLY A 166 6.92 -5.17 12.80
N TYR A 167 7.09 -4.20 11.91
CA TYR A 167 6.02 -3.30 11.51
C TYR A 167 4.89 -4.05 10.80
N HIS A 168 5.22 -4.89 9.83
CA HIS A 168 4.25 -5.64 9.05
C HIS A 168 3.42 -6.61 9.92
N ALA A 169 4.00 -7.15 10.99
CA ALA A 169 3.27 -7.97 11.95
C ALA A 169 2.27 -7.17 12.82
N ARG A 170 2.68 -5.98 13.29
CA ARG A 170 1.89 -5.17 14.25
C ARG A 170 0.84 -4.27 13.59
N ARG A 171 1.14 -3.62 12.47
CA ARG A 171 0.33 -2.53 11.90
C ARG A 171 -0.67 -3.02 10.84
N ARG A 172 -1.53 -3.96 11.19
CA ARG A 172 -2.45 -4.64 10.24
C ARG A 172 -3.39 -3.71 9.49
N ALA A 173 -3.81 -2.61 10.11
CA ALA A 173 -4.71 -1.63 9.52
C ALA A 173 -4.01 -0.50 8.74
N SER A 174 -2.67 -0.44 8.75
CA SER A 174 -1.96 0.62 8.03
C SER A 174 -2.01 0.36 6.53
N THR A 175 -2.40 1.36 5.77
CA THR A 175 -2.37 1.36 4.30
C THR A 175 -0.93 1.21 3.77
N VAL A 176 0.06 1.73 4.51
CA VAL A 176 1.48 1.69 4.14
C VAL A 176 2.08 0.28 4.28
N ARG A 177 1.43 -0.61 5.04
CA ARG A 177 1.89 -1.98 5.28
C ARG A 177 2.16 -2.76 4.00
N ARG A 178 1.34 -2.58 2.96
CA ARG A 178 1.55 -3.24 1.67
C ARG A 178 2.88 -2.82 1.04
N PHE A 179 3.20 -1.53 1.09
CA PHE A 179 4.44 -0.99 0.53
C PHE A 179 5.66 -1.42 1.33
N VAL A 180 5.56 -1.49 2.67
CA VAL A 180 6.63 -2.07 3.52
C VAL A 180 6.93 -3.50 3.09
N ARG A 181 5.91 -4.34 2.89
CA ARG A 181 6.10 -5.71 2.42
C ARG A 181 6.80 -5.74 1.06
N THR A 182 6.25 -5.01 0.09
CA THR A 182 6.73 -5.06 -1.29
C THR A 182 8.12 -4.47 -1.45
N ILE A 183 8.46 -3.38 -0.77
CA ILE A 183 9.74 -2.70 -0.93
C ILE A 183 10.83 -3.34 -0.05
N CYS A 184 10.53 -3.66 1.22
CA CYS A 184 11.55 -4.10 2.18
C CYS A 184 11.70 -5.63 2.27
N LEU A 185 10.63 -6.39 2.01
CA LEU A 185 10.62 -7.85 2.27
C LEU A 185 10.65 -8.68 0.99
N GLU A 186 9.97 -8.22 -0.06
CA GLU A 186 9.83 -8.90 -1.36
C GLU A 186 10.75 -8.31 -2.44
N GLY A 187 11.05 -7.01 -2.37
CA GLY A 187 11.65 -6.23 -3.46
C GLY A 187 13.17 -6.13 -3.44
N GLY A 188 13.85 -7.27 -3.26
CA GLY A 188 15.28 -7.42 -3.53
C GLY A 188 15.56 -7.54 -5.03
#